data_AF-A0A367J2G2-F1
#
_entry.id   AF-A0A367J2G2-F1
#
_cell.length_a   1.000
_cell.length_b   1.000
_cell.length_c   1.000
_cell.angle_alpha   90.00
_cell.angle_beta   90.00
_cell.angle_gamma   90.00
#
_symmetry.space_group_name_H-M   'P 1'
#
loop_
_entity.id
_entity.type
_entity.pdbx_description
1 polymer ?
#
loop_
_entity_poly.entity_id
_entity_poly.type
_entity_poly.pdbx_seq_one_letter_code
_entity_poly.pdbx_strand_id
1 'polypeptide(L)'
;MKIQPSGYYDQENGGTIPIFTPTMEEFKDFKVFMEAIDEYGKKAGIVKIVPPKEWSEQLPGLIADKINDIKIRRPITQHILGNNGIFSQTNVEKRGTFTVNQWFELCQQPDHRPPTKKQKVNKNKQ
;
A
#
# COMPACT_ATOMS: atom_id res chain seq x y z
N MET A 1 -11.66 -16.50 20.21
CA MET A 1 -11.77 -15.04 20.35
C MET A 1 -12.60 -14.52 19.20
N LYS A 2 -13.61 -13.67 19.40
CA LYS A 2 -14.38 -13.08 18.30
C LYS A 2 -13.81 -11.69 18.01
N ILE A 3 -13.08 -11.55 16.91
CA ILE A 3 -12.52 -10.28 16.45
C ILE A 3 -13.47 -9.70 15.40
N GLN A 4 -13.71 -8.40 15.47
CA GLN A 4 -14.64 -7.68 14.58
C GLN A 4 -13.88 -6.56 13.85
N PRO A 5 -14.28 -6.21 12.61
CA PRO A 5 -13.72 -5.06 11.93
C PRO A 5 -13.98 -3.76 12.72
N SER A 6 -12.94 -2.94 12.85
CA SER A 6 -13.03 -1.58 13.41
C SER A 6 -13.70 -0.60 12.44
N GLY A 7 -13.78 -0.97 11.16
CA GLY A 7 -14.47 -0.21 10.12
C GLY A 7 -14.33 -0.89 8.76
N TYR A 8 -14.80 -0.22 7.71
CA TYR A 8 -14.63 -0.69 6.34
C TYR A 8 -14.10 0.42 5.44
N TYR A 9 -13.22 0.07 4.51
CA TYR A 9 -12.66 0.98 3.53
C TYR A 9 -13.67 1.26 2.41
N ASP A 10 -13.56 2.45 1.81
CA ASP A 10 -14.36 2.88 0.65
C ASP A 10 -15.88 2.90 0.90
N GLN A 11 -16.29 3.63 1.94
CA GLN A 11 -17.70 3.81 2.31
C GLN A 11 -18.53 4.40 1.15
N GLU A 12 -17.93 5.22 0.29
CA GLU A 12 -18.60 5.85 -0.85
C GLU A 12 -18.94 4.85 -1.97
N ASN A 13 -18.20 3.74 -2.08
CA ASN A 13 -18.41 2.71 -3.11
C ASN A 13 -18.79 1.34 -2.52
N GLY A 14 -19.47 1.32 -1.37
CA GLY A 14 -20.11 0.13 -0.82
C GLY A 14 -19.46 -0.46 0.43
N GLY A 15 -18.29 0.02 0.86
CA GLY A 15 -17.78 -0.22 2.22
C GLY A 15 -17.57 -1.69 2.57
N THR A 16 -17.05 -2.52 1.66
CA THR A 16 -17.00 -3.98 1.84
C THR A 16 -15.66 -4.51 2.33
N ILE A 17 -14.59 -3.70 2.27
CA ILE A 17 -13.24 -4.13 2.65
C ILE A 17 -13.02 -3.86 4.14
N PRO A 18 -12.91 -4.89 5.00
CA PRO A 18 -12.80 -4.72 6.44
C PRO A 18 -11.43 -4.18 6.86
N ILE A 19 -11.43 -3.34 7.88
CA ILE A 19 -10.25 -2.79 8.54
C ILE A 19 -10.26 -3.27 10.00
N PHE A 20 -9.16 -3.83 10.46
CA PHE A 20 -8.95 -4.27 11.84
C PHE A 20 -7.88 -3.42 12.51
N THR A 21 -8.14 -3.00 13.74
CA THR A 21 -7.15 -2.33 14.61
C THR A 21 -7.05 -3.13 15.92
N PRO A 22 -6.30 -4.25 15.93
CA PRO A 22 -6.19 -5.12 17.11
C PRO A 22 -5.50 -4.42 18.28
N THR A 23 -5.81 -4.91 19.48
CA THR A 23 -5.01 -4.68 20.68
C THR A 23 -3.71 -5.49 20.64
N MET A 24 -2.72 -5.17 21.50
CA MET A 24 -1.49 -5.97 21.59
C MET A 24 -1.73 -7.43 21.91
N GLU A 25 -2.73 -7.74 22.75
CA GLU A 25 -3.03 -9.13 23.10
C GLU A 25 -3.60 -9.90 21.91
N GLU A 26 -4.47 -9.26 21.12
CA GLU A 26 -4.99 -9.83 19.86
C GLU A 26 -3.89 -9.99 18.80
N PHE A 27 -2.96 -9.04 18.73
CA PHE A 27 -1.93 -8.98 17.70
C PHE A 27 -0.73 -9.91 17.98
N LYS A 28 -0.59 -10.41 19.21
CA LYS A 28 0.59 -11.17 19.67
C LYS A 28 0.79 -12.49 18.93
N ASP A 29 -0.29 -13.23 18.65
CA ASP A 29 -0.24 -14.50 17.92
C ASP A 29 -0.85 -14.33 16.52
N PHE A 30 0.03 -14.31 15.52
CA PHE A 30 -0.35 -14.15 14.12
C PHE A 30 -1.35 -15.21 13.67
N LYS A 31 -1.15 -16.48 14.03
CA LYS A 31 -2.00 -17.57 13.54
C LYS A 31 -3.41 -17.45 14.14
N VAL A 32 -3.49 -17.27 15.45
CA VAL A 32 -4.78 -17.14 16.15
C VAL A 32 -5.54 -15.92 15.65
N PHE A 33 -4.84 -14.79 15.44
CA PHE A 33 -5.45 -13.58 14.89
C PHE A 33 -6.00 -13.80 13.47
N MET A 34 -5.19 -14.40 12.58
CA MET A 34 -5.60 -14.67 11.20
C MET A 34 -6.77 -15.65 11.12
N GLU A 35 -6.78 -16.71 11.92
CA GLU A 35 -7.91 -17.65 12.01
C GLU A 35 -9.19 -16.97 12.50
N ALA A 36 -9.07 -16.02 13.44
CA ALA A 36 -10.21 -15.26 13.96
C ALA A 36 -10.84 -14.29 12.94
N ILE A 37 -10.07 -13.83 11.94
CA ILE A 37 -10.56 -12.89 10.91
C ILE A 37 -10.75 -13.53 9.53
N ASP A 38 -10.44 -14.83 9.37
CA ASP A 38 -10.42 -15.54 8.10
C ASP A 38 -11.76 -15.47 7.33
N GLU A 39 -12.89 -15.53 8.04
CA GLU A 39 -14.21 -15.43 7.40
C GLU A 39 -14.41 -14.10 6.65
N TYR A 40 -13.87 -13.01 7.18
CA TYR A 40 -13.93 -11.69 6.54
C TYR A 40 -13.03 -11.65 5.31
N GLY A 41 -11.83 -12.22 5.40
CA GLY A 41 -10.90 -12.32 4.27
C GLY A 41 -11.45 -13.17 3.14
N LYS A 42 -12.05 -14.33 3.45
CA LYS A 42 -12.71 -15.19 2.46
C LYS A 42 -13.87 -14.50 1.75
N LYS A 43 -14.63 -13.67 2.46
CA LYS A 43 -15.77 -12.94 1.90
C LYS A 43 -15.35 -11.72 1.08
N ALA A 44 -14.38 -10.94 1.56
CA ALA A 44 -13.98 -9.67 0.93
C ALA A 44 -12.82 -9.81 -0.08
N GLY A 45 -12.09 -10.92 -0.06
CA GLY A 45 -10.88 -11.16 -0.87
C GLY A 45 -9.63 -10.44 -0.36
N ILE A 46 -9.78 -9.35 0.38
CA ILE A 46 -8.69 -8.60 1.03
C ILE A 46 -9.18 -7.96 2.33
N VAL A 47 -8.27 -7.85 3.31
CA VAL A 47 -8.50 -7.15 4.58
C VAL A 47 -7.35 -6.20 4.87
N LYS A 48 -7.59 -5.14 5.65
CA LYS A 48 -6.53 -4.25 6.15
C LYS A 48 -6.36 -4.42 7.65
N ILE A 49 -5.12 -4.55 8.12
CA ILE A 49 -4.79 -4.57 9.55
C ILE A 49 -3.92 -3.35 9.84
N VAL A 50 -4.36 -2.51 10.77
CA VAL A 50 -3.56 -1.41 11.34
C VAL A 50 -2.99 -1.93 12.66
N PRO A 51 -1.67 -2.16 12.77
CA PRO A 51 -1.10 -2.75 13.98
C PRO A 51 -1.30 -1.83 15.20
N PRO A 52 -1.20 -2.37 16.43
CA PRO A 52 -1.21 -1.57 17.66
C PRO A 52 -0.14 -0.47 17.59
N LYS A 53 -0.44 0.69 18.18
CA LYS A 53 0.46 1.86 18.14
C LYS A 53 1.76 1.54 18.88
N GLU A 54 1.65 0.90 20.03
CA GLU A 54 2.74 0.48 20.89
C GLU A 54 3.66 -0.56 20.22
N TRP A 55 3.14 -1.41 19.32
CA TRP A 55 3.98 -2.29 18.50
C TRP A 55 4.80 -1.49 17.49
N SER A 56 4.15 -0.54 16.82
CA SER A 56 4.80 0.30 15.80
C SER A 56 5.88 1.21 16.41
N GLU A 57 5.66 1.69 17.64
CA GLU A 57 6.61 2.52 18.39
C GLU A 57 7.82 1.72 18.92
N GLN A 58 7.70 0.39 19.08
CA GLN A 58 8.81 -0.50 19.45
C GLN A 58 9.73 -0.84 18.28
N LEU A 59 9.30 -0.60 17.04
CA LEU A 59 10.14 -0.86 15.88
C LEU A 59 11.38 0.03 15.94
N PRO A 60 12.56 -0.51 15.59
CA PRO A 60 13.73 0.35 15.44
C PRO A 60 13.39 1.42 14.40
N GLY A 61 13.78 2.67 14.65
CA GLY A 61 13.73 3.71 13.63
C GLY A 61 14.38 3.21 12.34
N LEU A 62 13.94 3.70 11.17
CA LEU A 62 14.53 3.34 9.88
C LEU A 62 16.05 3.40 10.01
N ILE A 63 16.70 2.23 9.98
CA ILE A 63 18.14 2.15 10.12
C ILE A 63 18.71 2.63 8.80
N ALA A 64 18.93 3.94 8.70
CA ALA A 64 19.39 4.62 7.49
C ALA A 64 20.59 3.91 6.87
N ASP A 65 21.48 3.38 7.72
CA ASP A 65 22.66 2.61 7.31
C ASP A 65 22.29 1.34 6.55
N LYS A 66 21.27 0.58 6.99
CA LYS A 66 20.84 -0.64 6.29
C LYS A 66 20.15 -0.34 4.95
N ILE A 67 19.50 0.81 4.82
CA ILE A 67 18.83 1.22 3.58
C ILE A 67 19.87 1.55 2.50
N ASN A 68 21.01 2.15 2.88
CA ASN A 68 22.09 2.49 1.95
C ASN A 68 22.73 1.27 1.27
N ASP A 69 22.71 0.13 1.94
CA ASP A 69 23.23 -1.14 1.41
C ASP A 69 22.30 -1.80 0.39
N ILE A 70 21.01 -1.43 0.38
CA ILE A 70 20.02 -2.01 -0.54
C ILE A 70 20.27 -1.52 -1.96
N LYS A 71 20.32 -2.48 -2.89
CA LYS A 71 20.45 -2.25 -4.33
C LYS A 71 19.23 -2.79 -5.07
N ILE A 72 18.54 -1.92 -5.79
CA ILE A 72 17.43 -2.28 -6.68
C ILE A 72 18.05 -2.72 -8.01
N ARG A 73 18.15 -4.04 -8.20
CA ARG A 73 18.73 -4.65 -9.39
C ARG A 73 17.62 -4.93 -10.41
N ARG A 74 17.92 -4.72 -11.70
CA ARG A 74 17.00 -5.02 -12.82
C ARG A 74 15.58 -4.46 -12.62
N PRO A 75 15.45 -3.14 -12.40
CA PRO A 75 14.13 -2.55 -12.19
C PRO A 75 13.25 -2.78 -13.43
N ILE A 76 11.94 -2.94 -13.19
CA ILE A 76 10.97 -3.20 -14.25
C ILE A 76 10.29 -1.89 -14.68
N THR A 77 10.19 -1.66 -15.98
CA THR A 77 9.28 -0.68 -16.55
C THR A 77 7.99 -1.37 -16.94
N GLN A 78 6.87 -0.86 -16.46
CA GLN A 78 5.54 -1.39 -16.74
C GLN A 78 4.94 -0.64 -17.93
N HIS A 79 4.87 -1.29 -19.08
CA HIS A 79 4.18 -0.76 -20.25
C HIS A 79 2.72 -1.19 -20.20
N ILE A 80 1.81 -0.23 -20.05
CA ILE A 80 0.38 -0.46 -19.98
C ILE A 80 -0.24 -0.07 -21.33
N LEU A 81 -0.93 -1.01 -21.97
CA LEU A 81 -1.60 -0.83 -23.25
C LEU A 81 -3.09 -1.14 -23.08
N GLY A 82 -3.96 -0.34 -23.68
CA GLY A 82 -5.40 -0.53 -23.59
C GLY A 82 -6.16 0.76 -23.31
N ASN A 83 -7.49 0.66 -23.22
CA ASN A 83 -8.39 1.77 -22.96
C ASN A 83 -9.72 1.27 -22.37
N ASN A 84 -10.60 2.20 -21.97
CA ASN A 84 -11.97 1.92 -21.54
C ASN A 84 -12.08 0.82 -20.46
N GLY A 85 -11.13 0.77 -19.53
CA GLY A 85 -11.13 -0.19 -18.42
C GLY A 85 -10.50 -1.56 -18.74
N ILE A 86 -10.05 -1.80 -19.97
CA ILE A 86 -9.39 -3.05 -20.38
C ILE A 86 -7.94 -2.74 -20.73
N PHE A 87 -7.01 -3.32 -19.97
CA PHE A 87 -5.58 -3.07 -20.11
C PHE A 87 -4.78 -4.38 -20.08
N SER A 88 -3.72 -4.42 -20.88
CA SER A 88 -2.64 -5.39 -20.78
C SER A 88 -1.38 -4.69 -20.26
N GLN A 89 -0.63 -5.40 -19.43
CA GLN A 89 0.61 -4.90 -18.86
C GLN A 89 1.77 -5.79 -19.31
N THR A 90 2.82 -5.17 -19.84
CA THR A 90 4.09 -5.83 -20.17
C THR A 90 5.19 -5.28 -19.26
N ASN A 91 5.91 -6.17 -18.57
CA ASN A 91 7.05 -5.81 -17.73
C ASN A 91 8.35 -5.96 -18.51
N VAL A 92 9.12 -4.89 -18.62
CA VAL A 92 10.43 -4.89 -19.28
C VAL A 92 11.50 -4.62 -18.24
N GLU A 93 12.39 -5.58 -18.01
CA GLU A 93 13.57 -5.37 -17.16
C GLU A 93 14.51 -4.36 -17.80
N LYS A 94 14.89 -3.35 -17.03
CA LYS A 94 15.92 -2.38 -17.41
C LYS A 94 17.28 -2.87 -16.92
N ARG A 95 18.29 -2.68 -17.76
CA ARG A 95 19.69 -2.86 -17.37
C ARG A 95 20.08 -1.74 -16.42
N GLY A 96 20.80 -2.08 -15.36
CA GLY A 96 21.24 -1.12 -14.35
C GLY A 96 20.91 -1.55 -12.93
N THR A 97 21.38 -0.77 -11.98
CA THR A 97 21.13 -0.95 -10.56
C THR A 97 21.03 0.42 -9.92
N PHE A 98 20.05 0.60 -9.05
CA PHE A 98 19.86 1.83 -8.28
C PHE A 98 20.16 1.57 -6.82
N THR A 99 20.72 2.57 -6.14
CA THR A 99 20.55 2.67 -4.68
C THR A 99 19.13 3.10 -4.37
N VAL A 100 18.65 2.88 -3.13
CA VAL A 100 17.33 3.37 -2.71
C VAL A 100 17.22 4.89 -2.87
N ASN A 101 18.29 5.65 -2.57
CA ASN A 101 18.31 7.11 -2.74
C ASN A 101 18.18 7.52 -4.21
N GLN A 102 18.90 6.87 -5.13
CA GLN A 102 18.77 7.15 -6.57
C GLN A 102 17.37 6.81 -7.10
N TRP A 103 16.77 5.73 -6.60
CA TRP A 103 15.40 5.37 -6.96
C TRP A 103 14.37 6.36 -6.41
N PHE A 104 14.57 6.83 -5.18
CA PHE A 104 13.77 7.90 -4.60
C PHE A 104 13.86 9.18 -5.43
N GLU A 105 15.07 9.63 -5.78
CA GLU A 105 15.29 10.79 -6.66
C GLU A 105 14.59 10.64 -8.02
N LEU A 106 14.61 9.43 -8.59
CA LEU A 106 13.89 9.11 -9.82
C LEU A 106 12.37 9.28 -9.63
N CYS A 107 11.79 8.77 -8.54
CA CYS A 107 10.37 8.93 -8.22
C CYS A 107 9.96 10.41 -8.03
N GLN A 108 10.90 11.30 -7.73
CA GLN A 108 10.63 12.74 -7.60
C GLN A 108 10.66 13.50 -8.94
N GLN A 109 11.14 12.88 -10.03
CA GLN A 109 11.23 13.53 -11.33
C GLN A 109 9.85 13.82 -11.94
N PRO A 110 9.71 14.84 -12.81
CA PRO A 110 8.43 15.23 -13.40
C PRO A 110 7.64 14.08 -14.05
N ASP A 111 8.33 13.14 -14.68
CA ASP A 111 7.73 12.00 -15.39
C ASP A 111 7.27 10.86 -14.46
N HIS A 112 7.66 10.88 -13.19
CA HIS A 112 7.43 9.79 -12.23
C HIS A 112 6.74 10.23 -10.94
N ARG A 113 6.78 11.51 -10.60
CA ARG A 113 6.15 12.04 -9.40
C ARG A 113 4.63 11.89 -9.49
N PRO A 114 3.93 11.66 -8.36
CA PRO A 114 2.48 11.66 -8.33
C PRO A 114 1.91 12.95 -8.93
N PRO A 115 0.81 12.87 -9.71
CA PRO A 115 0.17 14.06 -10.23
C PRO A 115 -0.27 14.96 -9.08
N THR A 116 -0.09 16.27 -9.23
CA THR A 116 -0.64 17.22 -8.26
C THR A 116 -2.16 17.10 -8.25
N LYS A 117 -2.78 17.08 -7.07
CA LYS A 117 -4.24 17.10 -6.96
C LYS A 117 -4.77 18.28 -7.78
N LYS A 118 -5.53 18.01 -8.85
CA LYS A 118 -6.22 19.08 -9.60
C LYS A 118 -7.16 19.77 -8.62
N GLN A 119 -6.91 21.05 -8.33
CA GLN A 119 -7.92 21.88 -7.67
C GLN A 119 -9.18 21.84 -8.54
N LYS A 120 -10.34 21.59 -7.94
CA LYS A 120 -11.63 21.68 -8.64
C LYS A 120 -11.78 23.12 -9.11
N VAL A 121 -11.53 23.38 -10.40
CA VAL A 121 -11.84 24.68 -11.00
C VAL A 121 -13.35 24.79 -11.03
N ASN A 122 -13.91 25.60 -10.14
CA ASN A 122 -15.33 25.96 -10.20
C ASN A 122 -15.59 26.68 -11.52
N LYS A 123 -16.18 25.97 -12.49
CA LYS A 123 -16.68 26.53 -13.75
C LYS A 123 -18.00 27.29 -13.55
N ASN A 124 -18.06 28.18 -12.55
CA ASN A 124 -19.16 29.13 -12.41
C ASN A 124 -18.60 30.55 -12.40
N LYS A 125 -18.37 31.09 -13.60
CA LYS A 125 -18.49 32.51 -13.87
C LYS A 125 -19.39 32.64 -15.10
N GLN A 126 -20.65 32.96 -14.84
CA GLN A 126 -21.51 33.70 -15.76
C GLN A 126 -20.94 35.11 -15.94
#